data_AF-A0A8B8N956-F1
#
_entry.id   AF-A0A8B8N956-F1
#
_cell.length_a   1.000
_cell.length_b   1.000
_cell.length_c   1.000
_cell.angle_alpha   90.00
_cell.angle_beta   90.00
_cell.angle_gamma   90.00
#
_symmetry.space_group_name_H-M   'P 1'
#
loop_
_entity.id
_entity.type
_entity.pdbx_description
1 polymer ?
#
loop_
_entity_poly.entity_id
_entity_poly.type
_entity_poly.pdbx_seq_one_letter_code
_entity_poly.pdbx_strand_id
1 'polypeptide(L)'
;MSAIMRRSSCRSAIALLQVCTGAKSEQDSKLAARKYARIIQKLEFPAKFKDFKIQNIVGSCDVKFPIRLEGLAYSHGAFSSVSAFCSLVLQ
;
A
#
# COMPACT_ATOMS: atom_id res chain seq x y z
N MET A 1 12.48 -2.68 3.41
CA MET A 1 11.18 -2.01 3.69
C MET A 1 10.27 -3.03 4.32
N SER A 2 9.88 -2.74 5.56
CA SER A 2 9.20 -3.64 6.49
C SER A 2 7.73 -3.79 6.10
N ALA A 3 7.19 -5.01 6.14
CA ALA A 3 5.76 -5.23 5.98
C ALA A 3 5.04 -4.67 7.22
N ILE A 4 4.37 -3.53 7.08
CA ILE A 4 3.63 -2.92 8.18
C ILE A 4 2.19 -3.41 8.07
N MET A 5 1.80 -4.30 8.96
CA MET A 5 0.40 -4.68 9.11
C MET A 5 -0.31 -3.64 9.97
N ARG A 6 -1.30 -2.96 9.40
CA ARG A 6 -2.23 -2.13 10.18
C ARG A 6 -3.48 -2.94 10.46
N ARG A 7 -3.74 -3.22 11.74
CA ARG A 7 -5.00 -3.80 12.20
C ARG A 7 -6.04 -2.67 12.17
N SER A 8 -6.88 -2.63 11.14
CA SER A 8 -7.98 -1.67 11.09
C SER A 8 -9.07 -2.10 12.08
N SER A 9 -8.94 -1.62 13.32
CA SER A 9 -9.89 -1.55 14.44
C SER A 9 -11.11 -2.49 14.48
N CYS A 10 -11.11 -3.34 15.51
CA CYS A 10 -12.21 -3.65 16.42
C CYS A 10 -13.64 -3.35 15.92
N ARG A 11 -14.30 -4.32 15.27
CA ARG A 11 -15.76 -4.49 15.40
C ARG A 11 -16.04 -5.96 15.63
N SER A 12 -16.91 -6.19 16.61
CA SER A 12 -17.40 -7.45 17.16
C SER A 12 -17.99 -8.41 16.11
N ALA A 13 -17.11 -9.12 15.41
CA ALA A 13 -17.31 -10.39 14.70
C ALA A 13 -15.92 -10.78 14.17
N ILE A 14 -15.59 -12.08 14.13
CA ILE A 14 -14.25 -12.60 13.79
C ILE A 14 -13.96 -12.42 12.28
N ALA A 15 -13.92 -11.18 11.80
CA ALA A 15 -13.56 -10.78 10.45
C ALA A 15 -12.34 -9.84 10.56
N LEU A 16 -11.16 -10.43 10.69
CA LEU A 16 -9.90 -9.67 10.66
C LEU A 16 -9.66 -9.17 9.23
N LEU A 17 -10.06 -7.92 8.95
CA LEU A 17 -9.67 -7.24 7.72
C LEU A 17 -8.16 -6.94 7.80
N GLN A 18 -7.37 -7.81 7.17
CA GLN A 18 -5.92 -7.70 7.21
C GLN A 18 -5.41 -7.02 5.94
N VAL A 19 -4.74 -5.87 6.11
CA VAL A 19 -4.08 -5.16 5.02
C VAL A 19 -2.56 -5.31 5.18
N CYS A 20 -1.91 -5.86 4.16
CA CYS A 20 -0.45 -5.94 4.09
C CYS A 20 0.06 -4.80 3.19
N THR A 21 0.90 -3.91 3.72
CA THR A 21 1.57 -2.86 2.94
C THR A 21 3.09 -3.05 2.97
N GLY A 22 3.78 -2.55 1.93
CA GLY A 22 5.26 -2.56 1.88
C GLY A 22 5.90 -3.79 1.23
N ALA A 23 5.13 -4.68 0.61
CA ALA A 23 5.67 -5.76 -0.21
C ALA A 23 6.08 -5.23 -1.60
N LYS A 24 7.26 -5.66 -2.09
CA LYS A 24 7.77 -5.28 -3.42
C LYS A 24 7.21 -6.14 -4.55
N SER A 25 6.69 -7.32 -4.22
CA SER A 25 6.12 -8.25 -5.18
C SER A 25 4.78 -8.80 -4.67
N GLU A 26 3.93 -9.25 -5.60
CA GLU A 26 2.68 -9.94 -5.27
C GLU A 26 2.96 -11.23 -4.47
N GLN A 27 4.01 -11.96 -4.84
CA GLN A 27 4.40 -13.22 -4.21
C GLN A 27 4.78 -13.00 -2.74
N ASP A 28 5.56 -11.95 -2.45
CA ASP A 28 5.93 -11.57 -1.07
C ASP A 28 4.71 -11.13 -0.27
N SER A 29 3.80 -10.36 -0.89
CA SER A 29 2.56 -9.92 -0.26
C SER A 29 1.69 -11.12 0.15
N LYS A 30 1.53 -12.09 -0.75
CA LYS A 30 0.78 -13.32 -0.48
C LYS A 30 1.45 -14.19 0.58
N LEU A 31 2.78 -14.32 0.54
CA LEU A 31 3.54 -15.06 1.55
C LEU A 31 3.42 -14.43 2.93
N ALA A 32 3.55 -13.11 3.03
CA ALA A 32 3.37 -12.37 4.28
C ALA A 32 1.96 -12.59 4.83
N ALA A 33 0.93 -12.38 4.02
CA ALA A 33 -0.46 -12.57 4.44
C ALA A 33 -0.74 -14.00 4.94
N ARG A 34 -0.17 -15.02 4.29
CA ARG A 34 -0.24 -16.43 4.75
C ARG A 34 0.47 -16.67 6.08
N LYS A 35 1.65 -16.10 6.29
CA LYS A 35 2.39 -16.21 7.57
C LYS A 35 1.56 -15.66 8.72
N TYR A 36 0.90 -14.54 8.51
CA TYR A 36 0.03 -13.95 9.52
C TYR A 36 -1.24 -14.75 9.78
N ALA A 37 -1.89 -15.27 8.73
CA ALA A 37 -3.01 -16.19 8.93
C ALA A 37 -2.59 -17.40 9.78
N ARG A 38 -1.35 -17.90 9.61
CA ARG A 38 -0.81 -18.99 10.43
C ARG A 38 -0.55 -18.57 11.87
N ILE A 39 -0.06 -17.34 12.12
CA ILE A 39 0.10 -16.81 13.48
C ILE A 39 -1.26 -16.71 14.18
N ILE A 40 -2.30 -16.22 13.49
CA ILE A 40 -3.65 -16.12 14.05
C ILE A 40 -4.23 -17.50 14.37
N GLN A 41 -4.00 -18.51 13.52
CA GLN A 41 -4.38 -19.90 13.80
C GLN A 41 -3.68 -20.48 15.03
N LYS A 42 -2.41 -20.12 15.26
CA LYS A 42 -1.66 -20.54 16.46
C LYS A 42 -2.18 -19.91 17.74
N LEU A 43 -2.85 -18.77 17.65
CA LEU A 43 -3.51 -18.10 18.78
C LEU A 43 -4.95 -18.61 19.00
N GLU A 44 -5.28 -19.80 18.46
CA GLU A 44 -6.56 -20.49 18.61
C GLU A 44 -7.79 -19.77 18.03
N PHE A 45 -7.57 -18.79 17.14
CA PHE A 45 -8.67 -18.17 16.40
C PHE A 45 -9.00 -18.94 15.13
N PRO A 46 -10.29 -19.09 14.75
CA PRO A 46 -10.72 -19.73 13.52
C PRO A 46 -10.48 -18.84 12.29
N ALA A 47 -9.21 -18.55 11.98
CA ALA A 47 -8.82 -17.74 10.83
C ALA A 47 -8.63 -18.60 9.58
N LYS A 48 -9.36 -18.26 8.52
CA LYS A 48 -9.20 -18.83 7.18
C LYS A 48 -8.56 -17.80 6.27
N PHE A 49 -7.51 -18.20 5.56
CA PHE A 49 -6.94 -17.40 4.49
C PHE A 49 -7.80 -17.58 3.24
N LYS A 50 -8.70 -16.64 2.98
CA LYS A 50 -9.53 -16.57 1.78
C LYS A 50 -9.50 -15.16 1.21
N ASP A 51 -9.80 -15.04 -0.08
CA ASP A 51 -10.01 -13.76 -0.77
C ASP A 51 -8.81 -12.80 -0.75
N PHE A 52 -7.60 -13.32 -1.00
CA PHE A 52 -6.44 -12.47 -1.22
C PHE A 52 -6.61 -11.63 -2.48
N LYS A 53 -6.71 -10.31 -2.32
CA LYS A 53 -6.83 -9.34 -3.40
C LYS A 53 -5.86 -8.19 -3.17
N ILE A 54 -5.11 -7.84 -4.23
CA ILE A 54 -4.29 -6.63 -4.24
C ILE A 54 -5.22 -5.42 -4.35
N GLN A 55 -5.11 -4.49 -3.40
CA GLN A 55 -5.93 -3.26 -3.36
C GLN A 55 -5.24 -2.08 -4.05
N ASN A 56 -3.92 -1.99 -3.95
CA ASN A 56 -3.15 -0.90 -4.52
C ASN A 56 -1.71 -1.36 -4.82
N ILE A 57 -1.12 -0.81 -5.88
CA ILE A 57 0.29 -0.99 -6.24
C ILE A 57 0.90 0.42 -6.34
N VAL A 58 1.98 0.65 -5.60
CA VAL A 58 2.70 1.93 -5.61
C VAL A 58 4.05 1.71 -6.29
N GLY A 59 4.31 2.44 -7.36
CA GLY A 59 5.60 2.48 -8.04
C GLY A 59 6.27 3.83 -7.86
N SER A 60 7.59 3.84 -7.72
CA SER A 60 8.38 5.06 -7.70
C SER A 60 9.49 4.93 -8.72
N CYS A 61 9.67 5.97 -9.54
CA CYS A 61 10.74 6.06 -10.53
C CYS A 61 11.45 7.41 -10.39
N ASP A 62 12.74 7.42 -10.70
CA ASP A 62 13.55 8.63 -10.80
C ASP A 62 14.02 8.78 -12.26
N VAL A 63 13.73 9.94 -12.85
CA VAL A 63 14.01 10.26 -14.26
C VAL A 63 15.40 10.88 -14.47
N LYS A 64 16.15 11.21 -13.40
CA LYS A 64 17.53 11.76 -13.46
C LYS A 64 17.70 13.07 -14.26
N PHE A 65 16.61 13.77 -14.58
CA PHE A 65 16.63 15.13 -15.13
C PHE A 65 15.50 15.97 -14.52
N PRO A 66 15.67 17.30 -14.39
CA PRO A 66 14.64 18.16 -13.82
C PRO A 66 13.46 18.35 -14.78
N ILE A 67 12.23 18.25 -14.27
CA ILE A 67 11.00 18.50 -15.03
C ILE A 67 10.38 19.83 -14.58
N ARG A 68 10.04 20.71 -15.53
CA ARG A 68 9.29 21.95 -15.27
C ARG A 68 7.80 21.65 -15.11
N LEU A 69 7.36 21.49 -13.87
CA LEU A 69 5.96 21.14 -13.52
C LEU A 69 4.94 22.19 -13.95
N GLU A 70 5.30 23.48 -13.99
CA GLU A 70 4.37 24.54 -14.42
C GLU A 70 3.99 24.43 -15.91
N GLY A 71 4.98 24.14 -16.77
CA GLY A 71 4.71 23.93 -18.20
C GLY A 71 3.85 22.69 -18.44
N LEU A 72 4.08 21.63 -17.66
CA LEU A 72 3.29 20.41 -17.72
C LEU A 72 1.83 20.64 -17.27
N ALA A 73 1.64 21.38 -16.17
CA ALA A 73 0.32 21.72 -15.66
C ALA A 73 -0.47 22.60 -16.64
N TYR A 74 0.20 23.55 -17.32
CA TYR A 74 -0.44 24.39 -18.32
C TYR A 74 -0.86 23.62 -19.57
N SER A 75 0.03 22.76 -20.10
CA SER A 75 -0.26 21.98 -21.31
C SER A 75 -1.20 20.79 -21.07
N HIS A 76 -1.23 20.23 -19.86
CA HIS A 76 -2.02 19.03 -19.51
C HIS A 76 -2.92 19.24 -18.27
N GLY A 77 -3.54 20.42 -18.16
CA GLY A 77 -4.40 20.78 -17.00
C GLY A 77 -5.62 19.89 -16.81
N ALA A 78 -6.12 19.23 -17.86
CA ALA A 78 -7.23 18.28 -17.75
C ALA A 78 -6.89 16.98 -16.99
N PHE A 79 -5.60 16.65 -16.86
CA PHE A 79 -5.12 15.41 -16.24
C PHE A 79 -4.13 15.63 -15.10
N SER A 80 -3.74 16.89 -14.84
CA SER A 80 -2.66 17.22 -13.91
C SER A 80 -3.13 18.28 -12.91
N SER A 81 -3.10 17.93 -11.61
CA SER A 81 -3.29 18.88 -10.51
C SER A 81 -1.98 19.04 -9.74
N VAL A 82 -1.31 20.18 -9.94
CA VAL A 82 -0.04 20.50 -9.25
C VAL A 82 -0.35 21.41 -8.06
N SER A 83 -0.14 20.91 -6.85
CA SER A 83 -0.27 21.68 -5.61
C SER A 83 1.11 22.07 -5.07
N ALA A 84 1.27 23.33 -4.68
CA ALA A 84 2.54 23.91 -4.22
C ALA A 84 3.11 23.30 -2.92
N PHE A 85 2.36 22.39 -2.27
CA PHE A 85 2.73 21.77 -1.00
C PHE A 85 3.75 20.62 -1.15
N CYS A 86 3.97 20.11 -2.36
CA CYS A 86 4.81 18.93 -2.60
C CYS A 86 6.33 19.19 -2.44
N SER A 87 6.77 20.45 -2.56
CA SER A 87 8.20 20.79 -2.52
C SER A 87 8.89 20.57 -1.16
N LEU A 88 8.14 20.43 -0.06
CA LEU A 88 8.67 20.28 1.30
C LEU A 88 8.82 18.81 1.76
N VAL A 89 8.33 17.83 1.00
CA VAL A 89 8.38 16.39 1.39
C VAL A 89 9.54 15.65 0.70
N LEU A 90 10.24 16.29 -0.23
CA LEU A 90 11.39 15.74 -0.95
C LEU A 90 12.76 16.27 -0.45
N GLN A 91 12.81 16.95 0.70
CA GLN A 91 14.07 17.26 1.41
C GLN A 91 14.36 16.23 2.50
#